data_AF-A0A1R4IUP5-F1
#
_entry.id   AF-A0A1R4IUP5-F1
#
_cell.length_a   1.000
_cell.length_b   1.000
_cell.length_c   1.000
_cell.angle_alpha   90.00
_cell.angle_beta   90.00
_cell.angle_gamma   90.00
#
_symmetry.space_group_name_H-M   'P 1'
#
loop_
_entity.id
_entity.type
_entity.pdbx_description
1 polymer ?
#
loop_
_entity_poly.entity_id
_entity_poly.type
_entity_poly.pdbx_seq_one_letter_code
_entity_poly.pdbx_strand_id
1 'polypeptide(L)'
;MDALTAWLEKYILPIAGRIGAQKHLVALRDAFIGTLPATMAGSVAVMLNAILRDLPPQFFEGYDGNSIPVISQIIAINGYVWNGTLAVAGLIFVFSWGYNLARAYGVNELAGGIVATASSIAGITFSFAGEITGLNLDQSTIDAININEAGWTATATGISATGWAGCH
;
A
#
# COMPACT_ATOMS: atom_id res chain seq x y z
N MET A 1 17.11 37.36 22.36
CA MET A 1 16.68 36.13 21.63
C MET A 1 17.73 35.70 20.60
N ASP A 2 18.83 36.45 20.44
CA ASP A 2 19.81 36.25 19.37
C ASP A 2 20.89 35.20 19.68
N ALA A 3 21.16 34.93 20.97
CA ALA A 3 22.19 33.96 21.36
C ALA A 3 21.80 32.51 20.98
N LEU A 4 20.52 32.16 21.06
CA LEU A 4 20.01 30.85 20.66
C LEU A 4 20.04 30.70 19.13
N THR A 5 19.64 31.74 18.40
CA THR A 5 19.65 31.79 16.93
C THR A 5 21.08 31.70 16.38
N ALA A 6 22.03 32.44 16.98
CA ALA A 6 23.44 32.39 16.61
C ALA A 6 24.09 31.03 16.92
N TRP A 7 23.67 30.37 18.01
CA TRP A 7 24.11 29.00 18.31
C TRP A 7 23.56 27.99 17.30
N LEU A 8 22.28 28.12 16.92
CA LEU A 8 21.65 27.29 15.89
C LEU A 8 22.31 27.48 14.52
N GLU A 9 22.60 28.72 14.12
CA GLU A 9 23.31 29.03 12.88
C GLU A 9 24.71 28.42 12.83
N LYS A 10 25.43 28.45 13.96
CA LYS A 10 26.81 27.98 14.03
C LYS A 10 26.94 26.46 14.05
N TYR A 11 26.04 25.76 14.74
CA TYR A 11 26.16 24.32 14.98
C TYR A 11 25.12 23.49 14.24
N ILE A 12 23.86 23.90 14.21
CA ILE A 12 22.75 23.09 13.69
C ILE A 12 22.59 23.29 12.18
N LEU A 13 22.60 24.52 11.68
CA LEU A 13 22.44 24.81 10.24
C LEU A 13 23.46 24.14 9.32
N PRO A 14 24.79 24.12 9.61
CA PRO A 14 25.74 23.46 8.73
C PRO A 14 25.57 21.94 8.71
N ILE A 15 25.13 21.34 9.83
CA ILE A 15 24.87 19.90 9.93
C ILE A 15 23.57 19.57 9.17
N ALA A 16 22.50 20.33 9.41
CA ALA A 16 21.23 20.18 8.71
C ALA A 16 21.38 20.37 7.20
N GLY A 17 22.19 21.34 6.76
CA GLY A 17 22.50 21.58 5.36
C GLY A 17 23.23 20.39 4.72
N ARG A 18 24.22 19.79 5.40
CA ARG A 18 24.92 18.61 4.88
C ARG A 18 24.04 17.36 4.83
N ILE A 19 23.17 17.16 5.81
CA ILE A 19 22.23 16.01 5.84
C ILE A 19 21.17 16.20 4.74
N GLY A 20 20.56 17.38 4.65
CA GLY A 20 19.53 17.69 3.66
C GLY A 20 20.04 17.70 2.22
N ALA A 21 21.34 17.93 2.00
CA ALA A 21 21.96 17.93 0.68
C ALA A 21 22.40 16.55 0.17
N GLN A 22 22.18 15.46 0.94
CA GLN A 22 22.53 14.12 0.47
C GLN A 22 21.68 13.71 -0.73
N LYS A 23 22.33 13.24 -1.80
CA LYS A 23 21.66 12.87 -3.07
C LYS A 23 20.51 11.88 -2.87
N HIS A 24 20.65 10.93 -1.95
CA HIS A 24 19.61 9.97 -1.61
C HIS A 24 18.41 10.59 -0.89
N LEU A 25 18.66 11.52 0.06
CA LEU A 25 17.60 12.19 0.81
C LEU A 25 16.87 13.22 -0.04
N VAL A 26 17.59 13.90 -0.93
CA VAL A 26 17.01 14.78 -1.97
C VAL A 26 16.14 13.97 -2.91
N ALA A 27 16.63 12.85 -3.45
CA ALA A 27 15.87 11.98 -4.34
C ALA A 27 14.62 11.40 -3.66
N LEU A 28 14.71 11.02 -2.37
CA LEU A 28 13.59 10.50 -1.59
C LEU A 28 12.52 11.57 -1.32
N ARG A 29 12.91 12.79 -0.96
CA ARG A 29 11.98 13.92 -0.82
C ARG A 29 11.26 14.19 -2.14
N ASP A 30 12.01 14.25 -3.24
CA ASP A 30 11.45 14.55 -4.56
C ASP A 30 10.53 13.40 -5.05
N ALA A 31 10.82 12.15 -4.65
CA ALA A 31 9.93 11.01 -4.87
C ALA A 31 8.62 11.12 -4.08
N PHE A 32 8.68 11.53 -2.81
CA PHE A 32 7.48 11.78 -2.02
C PHE A 32 6.60 12.85 -2.65
N ILE A 33 7.20 13.94 -3.15
CA ILE A 33 6.47 14.99 -3.87
C ILE A 33 5.76 14.41 -5.11
N GLY A 34 6.42 13.50 -5.84
CA GLY A 34 5.83 12.79 -6.97
C GLY A 34 4.60 11.93 -6.61
N THR A 35 4.55 11.40 -5.38
CA THR A 35 3.42 10.58 -4.90
C THR A 35 2.26 11.37 -4.29
N LEU A 36 2.47 12.66 -3.95
CA LEU A 36 1.43 13.50 -3.33
C LEU A 36 0.13 13.56 -4.14
N PRO A 37 0.14 13.72 -5.47
CA PRO A 37 -1.11 13.79 -6.23
C PRO A 37 -1.92 12.49 -6.15
N ALA A 38 -1.24 11.34 -6.16
CA ALA A 38 -1.89 10.03 -6.09
C ALA A 38 -2.48 9.77 -4.69
N THR A 39 -1.75 10.10 -3.62
CA THR A 39 -2.25 9.96 -2.25
C THR A 39 -3.39 10.94 -1.95
N MET A 40 -3.34 12.16 -2.49
CA MET A 40 -4.43 13.12 -2.39
C MET A 40 -5.67 12.66 -3.17
N ALA A 41 -5.52 12.05 -4.34
CA ALA A 41 -6.65 11.47 -5.07
C ALA A 41 -7.26 10.28 -4.31
N GLY A 42 -6.42 9.42 -3.72
CA GLY A 42 -6.86 8.29 -2.93
C GLY A 42 -7.59 8.69 -1.65
N SER A 43 -7.13 9.73 -0.95
CA SER A 43 -7.80 10.23 0.27
C SER A 43 -9.19 10.79 -0.02
N VAL A 44 -9.38 11.47 -1.15
CA VAL A 44 -10.70 11.94 -1.59
C VAL A 44 -11.64 10.77 -1.86
N ALA A 45 -11.18 9.70 -2.51
CA ALA A 45 -11.99 8.51 -2.77
C ALA A 45 -12.41 7.79 -1.48
N VAL A 46 -11.50 7.65 -0.52
CA VAL A 46 -11.80 7.05 0.80
C VAL A 46 -12.79 7.93 1.57
N MET A 47 -12.59 9.24 1.58
CA MET A 47 -13.51 10.18 2.24
C MET A 47 -14.91 10.12 1.62
N LEU A 48 -15.01 10.10 0.30
CA LEU A 48 -16.29 10.00 -0.40
C LEU A 48 -17.00 8.69 -0.06
N ASN A 49 -16.25 7.59 0.05
CA ASN A 49 -16.80 6.31 0.50
C ASN A 49 -17.31 6.38 1.94
N ALA A 50 -16.55 6.97 2.86
CA ALA A 50 -16.96 7.13 4.26
C ALA A 50 -18.24 7.98 4.40
N ILE A 51 -18.38 9.06 3.62
CA ILE A 51 -19.56 9.95 3.67
C ILE A 51 -20.81 9.29 3.06
N LEU A 52 -20.66 8.52 1.98
CA LEU A 52 -21.81 7.96 1.26
C LEU A 52 -22.23 6.58 1.74
N ARG A 53 -21.30 5.79 2.28
CA ARG A 53 -21.54 4.42 2.75
C ARG A 53 -21.66 4.33 4.27
N ASP A 54 -20.73 4.95 5.00
CA ASP A 54 -20.58 4.70 6.45
C ASP A 54 -21.32 5.74 7.31
N LEU A 55 -21.45 6.97 6.81
CA LEU A 55 -22.13 8.06 7.51
C LEU A 55 -23.66 7.90 7.56
N PRO A 56 -24.37 7.57 6.46
CA PRO A 56 -25.83 7.57 6.48
C PRO A 56 -26.47 6.53 7.41
N PRO A 57 -25.93 5.30 7.58
CA PRO A 57 -26.43 4.36 8.59
C PRO A 57 -26.28 4.85 10.04
N GLN A 58 -25.33 5.75 10.32
CA GLN A 58 -25.11 6.29 11.68
C GLN A 58 -26.10 7.40 12.04
N PHE A 59 -26.70 8.07 11.05
CA PHE A 59 -27.69 9.14 11.27
C PHE A 59 -29.13 8.70 10.96
N PHE A 60 -29.32 7.67 10.14
CA PHE A 60 -30.62 7.12 9.77
C PHE A 60 -30.62 5.59 9.94
N GLU A 61 -31.25 5.09 11.01
CA GLU A 61 -31.49 3.66 11.20
C GLU A 61 -32.35 3.13 10.03
N GLY A 62 -31.79 2.23 9.23
CA GLY A 62 -32.45 1.62 8.06
C GLY A 62 -31.96 2.10 6.70
N TYR A 63 -30.95 2.96 6.64
CA TYR A 63 -30.31 3.31 5.37
C TYR A 63 -29.36 2.21 4.91
N ASP A 64 -29.78 1.43 3.90
CA ASP A 64 -28.89 0.53 3.16
C ASP A 64 -28.47 1.20 1.85
N GLY A 65 -27.22 1.70 1.82
CA GLY A 65 -26.61 2.32 0.64
C GLY A 65 -26.50 1.39 -0.58
N ASN A 66 -26.71 0.08 -0.44
CA ASN A 66 -26.82 -0.85 -1.56
C ASN A 66 -28.19 -0.82 -2.26
N SER A 67 -29.21 -0.25 -1.61
CA SER A 67 -30.58 -0.18 -2.15
C SER A 67 -30.76 0.93 -3.19
N ILE A 68 -29.85 1.91 -3.23
CA ILE A 68 -29.92 3.06 -4.12
C ILE A 68 -28.91 2.83 -5.27
N PRO A 69 -29.35 2.63 -6.52
CA PRO A 69 -28.49 2.26 -7.65
C PRO A 69 -27.32 3.22 -7.88
N VAL A 70 -27.54 4.50 -7.62
CA VAL A 70 -26.54 5.56 -7.78
C VAL A 70 -25.39 5.42 -6.77
N ILE A 71 -25.68 4.96 -5.55
CA ILE A 71 -24.70 4.85 -4.47
C ILE A 71 -23.86 3.60 -4.63
N SER A 72 -24.48 2.49 -5.05
CA SER A 72 -23.75 1.27 -5.41
C SER A 72 -22.73 1.51 -6.55
N GLN A 73 -23.11 2.29 -7.58
CA GLN A 73 -22.18 2.66 -8.66
C GLN A 73 -21.04 3.56 -8.18
N ILE A 74 -21.32 4.54 -7.30
CA ILE A 74 -20.28 5.39 -6.72
C ILE A 74 -19.32 4.57 -5.85
N ILE A 75 -19.83 3.61 -5.06
CA ILE A 75 -19.00 2.71 -4.26
C ILE A 75 -18.09 1.85 -5.16
N ALA A 76 -18.62 1.32 -6.26
CA ALA A 76 -17.83 0.55 -7.22
C ALA A 76 -16.70 1.40 -7.86
N ILE A 77 -17.00 2.64 -8.27
CA ILE A 77 -15.99 3.57 -8.79
C ILE A 77 -14.91 3.87 -7.74
N ASN A 78 -15.30 4.09 -6.49
CA ASN A 78 -14.34 4.30 -5.40
C ASN A 78 -13.44 3.08 -5.17
N GLY A 79 -13.96 1.86 -5.33
CA GLY A 79 -13.15 0.64 -5.29
C GLY A 79 -12.06 0.61 -6.37
N TYR A 80 -12.36 1.05 -7.59
CA TYR A 80 -11.36 1.16 -8.66
C TYR A 80 -10.33 2.27 -8.38
N VAL A 81 -10.77 3.42 -7.87
CA VAL A 81 -9.86 4.53 -7.52
C VAL A 81 -8.94 4.14 -6.36
N TRP A 82 -9.46 3.46 -5.34
CA TRP A 82 -8.65 2.96 -4.23
C TRP A 82 -7.58 1.98 -4.69
N ASN A 83 -7.94 1.03 -5.56
CA ASN A 83 -6.98 0.09 -6.15
C ASN A 83 -5.92 0.81 -7.02
N GLY A 84 -6.31 1.85 -7.75
CA GLY A 84 -5.41 2.64 -8.60
C GLY A 84 -4.53 3.65 -7.87
N THR A 85 -4.82 3.96 -6.59
CA THR A 85 -4.11 4.99 -5.82
C THR A 85 -3.44 4.41 -4.58
N LEU A 86 -4.21 3.96 -3.60
CA LEU A 86 -3.67 3.47 -2.33
C LEU A 86 -3.02 2.09 -2.47
N ALA A 87 -3.64 1.16 -3.19
CA ALA A 87 -3.10 -0.20 -3.30
C ALA A 87 -1.77 -0.24 -4.07
N VAL A 88 -1.55 0.71 -4.99
CA VAL A 88 -0.33 0.83 -5.79
C VAL A 88 0.55 2.01 -5.38
N ALA A 89 0.28 2.67 -4.25
CA ALA A 89 1.03 3.84 -3.80
C ALA A 89 2.52 3.54 -3.63
N GLY A 90 2.86 2.37 -3.09
CA GLY A 90 4.24 1.91 -2.94
C GLY A 90 4.95 1.70 -4.29
N LEU A 91 4.24 1.20 -5.30
CA LEU A 91 4.76 1.01 -6.65
C LEU A 91 5.05 2.35 -7.34
N ILE A 92 4.14 3.31 -7.22
CA ILE A 92 4.32 4.68 -7.73
C ILE A 92 5.52 5.34 -7.04
N PHE A 93 5.63 5.16 -5.71
CA PHE A 93 6.76 5.68 -4.94
C PHE A 93 8.10 5.10 -5.40
N VAL A 94 8.20 3.78 -5.51
CA VAL A 94 9.44 3.10 -5.93
C VAL A 94 9.89 3.55 -7.31
N PHE A 95 8.97 3.66 -8.27
CA PHE A 95 9.29 4.17 -9.61
C PHE A 95 9.81 5.61 -9.56
N SER A 96 9.09 6.49 -8.85
CA SER A 96 9.45 7.90 -8.73
C SER A 96 10.78 8.09 -7.98
N TRP A 97 11.09 7.21 -7.03
CA TRP A 97 12.35 7.22 -6.30
C TRP A 97 13.52 6.76 -7.16
N GLY A 98 13.37 5.65 -7.89
CA GLY A 98 14.38 5.18 -8.84
C GLY A 98 14.69 6.20 -9.94
N TYR A 99 13.64 6.87 -10.46
CA TYR A 99 13.77 7.95 -11.45
C TYR A 99 14.57 9.15 -10.91
N ASN A 100 14.18 9.68 -9.74
CA ASN A 100 14.86 10.83 -9.14
C ASN A 100 16.30 10.50 -8.67
N LEU A 101 16.55 9.26 -8.24
CA LEU A 101 17.87 8.81 -7.87
C LEU A 101 18.79 8.75 -9.09
N ALA A 102 18.34 8.13 -10.20
CA ALA A 102 19.08 8.08 -11.45
C ALA A 102 19.41 9.48 -11.99
N ARG A 103 18.46 10.41 -11.90
CA ARG A 103 18.67 11.82 -12.24
C ARG A 103 19.75 12.48 -11.37
N ALA A 104 19.78 12.21 -10.06
CA ALA A 104 20.81 12.74 -9.15
C ALA A 104 22.22 12.17 -9.43
N TYR A 105 22.31 11.00 -10.08
CA TYR A 105 23.55 10.36 -10.50
C TYR A 105 23.95 10.65 -11.96
N GLY A 106 23.10 11.29 -12.75
CA GLY A 106 23.38 11.57 -14.17
C GLY A 106 23.35 10.32 -15.05
N VAL A 107 22.62 9.28 -14.65
CA VAL A 107 22.41 8.05 -15.42
C VAL A 107 21.01 8.05 -16.05
N ASN A 108 20.68 7.03 -16.87
CA ASN A 108 19.38 6.93 -17.52
C ASN A 108 18.24 6.85 -16.49
N GLU A 109 17.41 7.90 -16.46
CA GLU A 109 16.34 8.10 -15.49
C GLU A 109 15.22 7.06 -15.62
N LEU A 110 14.85 6.72 -16.86
CA LEU A 110 13.82 5.73 -17.15
C LEU A 110 14.30 4.33 -16.74
N ALA A 111 15.55 3.98 -17.02
CA ALA A 111 16.13 2.72 -16.60
C ALA A 111 16.20 2.60 -15.07
N GLY A 112 16.55 3.69 -14.37
CA GLY A 112 16.55 3.74 -12.90
C GLY A 112 15.18 3.48 -12.28
N GLY A 113 14.13 4.09 -12.84
CA GLY A 113 12.75 3.84 -12.42
C GLY A 113 12.31 2.39 -12.64
N ILE A 114 12.58 1.82 -13.83
CA ILE A 114 12.18 0.45 -14.18
C ILE A 114 12.90 -0.58 -13.30
N VAL A 115 14.21 -0.44 -13.08
CA VAL A 115 15.00 -1.37 -12.27
C VAL A 115 14.56 -1.34 -10.81
N ALA A 116 14.26 -0.16 -10.26
CA ALA A 116 13.74 -0.03 -8.90
C ALA A 116 12.39 -0.76 -8.75
N THR A 117 11.47 -0.56 -9.71
CA THR A 117 10.18 -1.26 -9.72
C THR A 117 10.34 -2.77 -9.86
N ALA A 118 11.20 -3.24 -10.77
CA ALA A 118 11.46 -4.67 -10.94
C ALA A 118 12.06 -5.30 -9.68
N SER A 119 13.01 -4.62 -9.02
CA SER A 119 13.59 -5.07 -7.75
C SER A 119 12.56 -5.12 -6.63
N SER A 120 11.65 -4.15 -6.55
CA SER A 120 10.57 -4.17 -5.55
C SER A 120 9.58 -5.31 -5.79
N ILE A 121 9.29 -5.63 -7.05
CA ILE A 121 8.41 -6.75 -7.41
C ILE A 121 9.12 -8.09 -7.16
N ALA A 122 10.43 -8.16 -7.37
CA ALA A 122 11.21 -9.35 -7.06
C ALA A 122 11.26 -9.63 -5.55
N GLY A 123 11.26 -8.58 -4.72
CA GLY A 123 11.30 -8.70 -3.26
C GLY A 123 9.95 -8.98 -2.59
N ILE A 124 8.83 -8.90 -3.31
CA ILE A 124 7.53 -9.30 -2.76
C ILE A 124 7.34 -10.81 -2.89
N THR A 125 7.02 -11.46 -1.78
CA THR A 125 6.68 -12.88 -1.77
C THR A 125 5.32 -13.07 -2.44
N PHE A 126 5.26 -13.93 -3.45
CA PHE A 126 3.99 -14.27 -4.11
C PHE A 126 3.22 -15.25 -3.22
N SER A 127 1.96 -14.96 -2.92
CA SER A 127 1.08 -15.89 -2.21
C SER A 127 0.21 -16.63 -3.22
N PHE A 128 0.07 -17.95 -3.07
CA PHE A 128 -0.91 -18.73 -3.79
C PHE A 128 -1.97 -19.24 -2.82
N ALA A 129 -3.23 -19.17 -3.23
CA ALA A 129 -4.36 -19.72 -2.49
C ALA A 129 -5.03 -20.80 -3.37
N GLY A 130 -5.15 -22.01 -2.83
CA GLY A 130 -5.85 -23.12 -3.46
C GLY A 130 -6.94 -23.64 -2.54
N GLU A 131 -8.13 -23.88 -3.08
CA GLU A 131 -9.27 -24.44 -2.34
C GLU A 131 -9.72 -25.74 -2.99
N ILE A 132 -9.88 -26.80 -2.20
CA ILE A 132 -10.55 -28.03 -2.63
C ILE A 132 -11.93 -28.05 -1.98
N THR A 133 -12.97 -27.95 -2.81
CA THR A 133 -14.38 -27.92 -2.38
C THR A 133 -15.04 -29.28 -2.58
N GLY A 134 -16.04 -29.60 -1.74
CA GLY A 134 -16.84 -30.83 -1.86
C GLY A 134 -16.34 -32.01 -1.02
N LEU A 135 -15.46 -31.77 -0.04
CA LEU A 135 -15.12 -32.77 0.98
C LEU A 135 -16.13 -32.72 2.14
N ASN A 136 -16.41 -33.89 2.72
CA ASN A 136 -17.17 -34.03 3.96
C ASN A 136 -16.19 -34.53 5.02
N LEU A 137 -15.56 -33.59 5.73
CA LEU A 137 -14.48 -33.87 6.67
C LEU A 137 -15.03 -34.05 8.09
N ASP A 138 -14.56 -35.09 8.76
CA ASP A 138 -14.88 -35.31 10.18
C ASP A 138 -14.16 -34.29 11.08
N GLN A 139 -14.78 -33.95 12.21
CA GLN A 139 -14.30 -32.89 13.12
C GLN A 139 -12.86 -33.17 13.61
N SER A 140 -12.50 -34.44 13.79
CA SER A 140 -11.14 -34.86 14.16
C SER A 140 -10.08 -34.51 13.11
N THR A 141 -10.45 -34.51 11.82
CA THR A 141 -9.55 -34.19 10.70
C THR A 141 -9.42 -32.68 10.52
N ILE A 142 -10.49 -31.93 10.79
CA ILE A 142 -10.48 -30.46 10.79
C ILE A 142 -9.52 -29.93 11.86
N ASP A 143 -9.61 -30.47 13.07
CA ASP A 143 -8.75 -30.06 14.18
C ASP A 143 -7.29 -30.45 13.93
N ALA A 144 -7.04 -31.63 13.36
CA ALA A 144 -5.69 -32.07 13.02
C ALA A 144 -5.03 -31.18 11.93
N ILE A 145 -5.76 -30.73 10.92
CA ILE A 145 -5.21 -29.88 9.86
C ILE A 145 -4.93 -28.46 10.39
N ASN A 146 -5.84 -27.91 11.20
CA ASN A 146 -5.70 -26.56 11.74
C ASN A 146 -4.60 -26.43 12.82
N ILE A 147 -4.26 -27.51 13.53
CA ILE A 147 -3.21 -27.53 14.56
C ILE A 147 -1.79 -27.60 13.97
N ASN A 148 -1.61 -28.09 12.75
CA ASN A 148 -0.27 -28.35 12.20
C ASN A 148 0.45 -27.11 11.63
N GLU A 149 -0.14 -25.90 11.71
CA GLU A 149 0.45 -24.59 11.32
C GLU A 149 1.17 -24.54 9.95
N ALA A 150 0.98 -25.54 9.08
CA ALA A 150 1.70 -25.69 7.81
C ALA A 150 1.15 -24.79 6.69
N GLY A 151 0.28 -23.82 7.01
CA GLY A 151 -0.38 -22.93 6.05
C GLY A 151 -1.66 -23.51 5.42
N TRP A 152 -2.25 -24.56 6.01
CA TRP A 152 -3.48 -25.20 5.56
C TRP A 152 -4.58 -25.00 6.61
N THR A 153 -5.77 -24.61 6.17
CA THR A 153 -6.98 -24.41 6.98
C THR A 153 -8.09 -25.28 6.43
N ALA A 154 -8.74 -26.06 7.28
CA ALA A 154 -9.84 -26.94 6.90
C ALA A 154 -11.17 -26.49 7.51
N THR A 155 -12.24 -26.60 6.72
CA THR A 155 -13.64 -26.38 7.10
C THR A 155 -14.46 -27.63 6.71
N ALA A 156 -15.65 -27.81 7.30
CA ALA A 156 -16.51 -28.98 7.07
C ALA A 156 -16.82 -29.29 5.58
N THR A 157 -16.68 -28.29 4.71
CA THR A 157 -16.97 -28.35 3.27
C THR A 157 -15.75 -28.19 2.35
N GLY A 158 -14.55 -27.98 2.88
CA GLY A 158 -13.35 -27.78 2.05
C GLY A 158 -12.05 -27.53 2.80
N ILE A 159 -10.93 -27.61 2.09
CA ILE A 159 -9.58 -27.31 2.61
C ILE A 159 -9.01 -26.16 1.78
N SER A 160 -8.56 -25.10 2.46
CA SER A 160 -7.84 -23.97 1.86
C SER A 160 -6.37 -24.03 2.26
N ALA A 161 -5.48 -23.93 1.28
CA ALA A 161 -4.05 -23.77 1.50
C ALA A 161 -3.62 -22.36 1.11
N THR A 162 -2.94 -21.66 2.01
CA THR A 162 -2.29 -20.37 1.73
C THR A 162 -0.79 -20.54 1.95
N GLY A 163 -0.02 -20.54 0.87
CA GLY A 163 1.42 -20.68 0.90
C GLY A 163 2.10 -19.40 0.43
N TRP A 164 3.12 -18.96 1.17
CA TRP A 164 4.02 -17.89 0.72
C TRP A 164 5.11 -18.52 -0.16
N ALA A 165 5.03 -18.35 -1.47
CA ALA A 165 6.07 -18.76 -2.40
C ALA A 165 7.23 -17.75 -2.30
N GLY A 166 8.12 -18.00 -1.34
CA GLY A 166 9.40 -17.30 -1.23
C GLY A 166 10.36 -17.79 -2.32
N CYS A 167 10.55 -16.98 -3.36
CA CYS A 167 11.84 -16.93 -4.03
C CYS A 167 12.78 -16.15 -3.10
N HIS A 168 14.00 -16.66 -2.90
CA HIS A 168 15.07 -15.97 -2.19
C HIS A 168 15.25 -14.49 -2.57
#